data_AF-A0A7L2UXD0-F1
#
_entry.id   AF-A0A7L2UXD0-F1
#
_cell.length_a   1.000
_cell.length_b   1.000
_cell.length_c   1.000
_cell.angle_alpha   90.00
_cell.angle_beta   90.00
_cell.angle_gamma   90.00
#
_symmetry.space_group_name_H-M   'P 1'
#
loop_
_entity.id
_entity.type
_entity.pdbx_description
1 polymer ?
#
loop_
_entity_poly.entity_id
_entity_poly.type
_entity_poly.pdbx_seq_one_letter_code
_entity_poly.pdbx_strand_id
1 'polypeptide(L)'
;PFQLQERKIDKVCFYVALDEIPEEFVSDFTVYFLRDTKERVTEPNDLTEANEVLPKVIKFGVLTDDTLLMLKNAISQKDQPVEYCNIQMRNEIQMNRQKFLSVTQQTIQQTEGEYIKLKMPTINLHGEVTVLATVPEVVEALESCAMTWQKLISTALEEQLKKFPQ
;
A
#
# COMPACT_ATOMS: atom_id res chain seq x y z
N PRO A 1 -17.76 30.51 -36.62
CA PRO A 1 -17.84 29.93 -35.26
C PRO A 1 -16.67 28.99 -35.01
N PHE A 2 -15.67 29.44 -34.24
CA PHE A 2 -14.56 28.59 -33.82
C PHE A 2 -15.04 27.73 -32.64
N GLN A 3 -15.04 26.42 -32.81
CA GLN A 3 -15.29 25.45 -31.73
C GLN A 3 -14.02 25.41 -30.87
N LEU A 4 -14.13 25.87 -29.62
CA LEU A 4 -13.11 25.67 -28.59
C LEU A 4 -13.08 24.19 -28.24
N GLN A 5 -12.03 23.49 -28.66
CA GLN A 5 -11.83 22.09 -28.32
C GLN A 5 -11.02 22.02 -27.02
N GLU A 6 -11.71 21.76 -25.92
CA GLU A 6 -11.09 21.59 -24.61
C GLU A 6 -10.34 20.25 -24.60
N ARG A 7 -9.00 20.31 -24.50
CA ARG A 7 -8.15 19.12 -24.38
C ARG A 7 -7.75 19.00 -22.92
N LYS A 8 -8.21 17.94 -22.25
CA LYS A 8 -7.72 17.57 -20.92
C LYS A 8 -6.29 17.06 -21.06
N ILE A 9 -5.33 17.77 -20.49
CA ILE A 9 -3.91 17.38 -20.47
C ILE A 9 -3.65 16.80 -19.09
N ASP A 10 -3.38 15.50 -19.01
CA ASP A 10 -2.94 14.88 -17.76
C ASP A 10 -1.50 15.35 -17.48
N LYS A 11 -1.35 16.26 -16.52
CA LYS A 11 -0.06 16.77 -16.09
C LYS A 11 0.52 15.82 -15.05
N VAL A 12 1.58 15.09 -15.41
CA VAL A 12 2.35 14.29 -14.45
C VAL A 12 3.17 15.24 -13.58
N CYS A 13 2.88 15.28 -12.29
CA CYS A 13 3.62 16.06 -11.29
C CYS A 13 4.42 15.10 -10.40
N PHE A 14 5.71 15.37 -10.24
CA PHE A 14 6.56 14.69 -9.26
C PHE A 14 6.72 15.58 -8.03
N TYR A 15 6.52 15.01 -6.85
CA TYR A 15 6.78 15.66 -5.57
C TYR A 15 8.06 15.06 -4.97
N VAL A 16 8.84 15.90 -4.30
CA VAL A 16 10.07 15.49 -3.63
C VAL A 16 10.01 16.00 -2.20
N ALA A 17 10.17 15.09 -1.24
CA ALA A 17 10.29 15.39 0.17
C ALA A 17 11.63 14.86 0.70
N LEU A 18 12.14 15.50 1.74
CA LEU A 18 13.33 15.08 2.46
C LEU A 18 12.91 14.63 3.86
N ASP A 19 13.40 13.47 4.28
CA ASP A 19 13.18 12.82 5.58
C ASP A 19 11.75 12.34 5.86
N GLU A 20 10.74 13.19 5.71
CA GLU A 20 9.35 12.87 6.03
C GLU A 20 8.44 12.94 4.80
N ILE A 21 7.59 11.92 4.63
CA ILE A 21 6.56 11.87 3.59
C ILE A 21 5.32 12.57 4.15
N PRO A 22 4.81 13.65 3.53
CA PRO A 22 3.58 14.29 3.98
C PRO A 22 2.39 13.32 3.97
N GLU A 23 1.47 13.47 4.93
CA GLU A 23 0.34 12.53 5.12
C GLU A 23 -0.52 12.38 3.86
N GLU A 24 -0.68 13.44 3.08
CA GLU A 24 -1.45 13.43 1.85
C GLU A 24 -0.86 12.52 0.74
N PHE A 25 0.42 12.13 0.83
CA PHE A 25 1.11 11.29 -0.15
C PHE A 25 1.39 9.87 0.38
N VAL A 26 0.99 9.53 1.60
CA VAL A 26 1.31 8.22 2.22
C VAL A 26 0.72 7.05 1.44
N SER A 27 -0.41 7.24 0.75
CA SER A 27 -1.04 6.22 -0.09
C SER A 27 -0.58 6.25 -1.55
N ASP A 28 0.26 7.21 -1.93
CA ASP A 28 0.73 7.35 -3.30
C ASP A 28 1.92 6.43 -3.60
N PHE A 29 2.10 6.10 -4.88
CA PHE A 29 3.29 5.41 -5.34
C PHE A 29 4.53 6.27 -5.10
N THR A 30 5.34 5.86 -4.12
CA THR A 30 6.48 6.65 -3.65
C THR A 30 7.78 5.94 -3.96
N VAL A 31 8.72 6.62 -4.61
CA VAL A 31 10.09 6.16 -4.82
C VAL A 31 10.99 6.83 -3.78
N TYR A 32 11.76 6.05 -3.04
CA TYR A 32 12.67 6.57 -2.03
C TYR A 32 14.13 6.26 -2.37
N PHE A 33 15.02 7.12 -1.88
CA PHE A 33 16.47 7.00 -1.99
C PHE A 33 17.10 7.20 -0.61
N LEU A 34 17.94 6.26 -0.18
CA LEU A 34 18.65 6.28 1.09
C LEU A 34 20.15 6.27 0.81
N ARG A 35 20.86 7.26 1.34
CA ARG A 35 22.32 7.35 1.24
C ARG A 35 22.96 6.81 2.51
N ASP A 36 23.90 5.88 2.37
CA ASP A 36 24.62 5.24 3.49
C ASP A 36 25.97 5.93 3.81
N THR A 37 26.30 7.00 3.09
CA THR A 37 27.55 7.75 3.21
C THR A 37 27.28 9.18 3.71
N LYS A 38 28.22 9.73 4.48
CA LYS A 38 28.15 11.14 4.91
C LYS A 38 28.67 12.07 3.82
N GLU A 39 29.56 11.56 2.99
CA GLU A 39 30.24 12.24 1.90
C GLU A 39 29.28 12.59 0.76
N ARG A 40 29.65 13.62 -0.01
CA ARG A 40 28.92 13.98 -1.22
C ARG A 40 29.04 12.86 -2.24
N VAL A 41 27.92 12.41 -2.78
CA VAL A 41 27.92 11.49 -3.92
C VAL A 41 28.41 12.26 -5.14
N THR A 42 29.40 11.71 -5.83
CA THR A 42 29.92 12.29 -7.09
C THR A 42 28.83 12.23 -8.15
N GLU A 43 28.59 13.35 -8.82
CA GLU A 43 27.66 13.43 -9.94
C GLU A 43 28.22 12.59 -11.11
N PRO A 44 27.48 11.58 -11.60
CA PRO A 44 27.91 10.80 -12.75
C PRO A 44 27.92 11.65 -14.03
N ASN A 45 28.85 11.39 -14.95
CA ASN A 45 28.95 12.12 -16.22
C ASN A 45 27.90 11.67 -17.24
N ASP A 46 27.46 10.41 -17.16
CA ASP A 46 26.44 9.83 -18.04
C ASP A 46 25.59 8.75 -17.34
N LEU A 47 24.56 8.26 -18.04
CA LEU A 47 23.62 7.27 -17.53
C LEU A 47 24.28 5.91 -17.28
N THR A 48 25.30 5.55 -18.05
CA THR A 48 26.03 4.28 -17.89
C THR A 48 26.80 4.31 -16.57
N GLU A 49 27.56 5.37 -16.33
CA GLU A 49 28.27 5.59 -15.08
C GLU A 49 27.29 5.70 -13.90
N ALA A 50 26.16 6.39 -14.07
CA ALA A 50 25.14 6.52 -13.04
C ALA A 50 24.59 5.16 -12.60
N ASN A 51 24.29 4.27 -13.55
CA ASN A 51 23.80 2.92 -13.28
C ASN A 51 24.85 2.03 -12.60
N GLU A 52 26.14 2.32 -12.76
CA GLU A 52 27.22 1.58 -12.09
C GLU A 52 27.60 2.14 -10.70
N VAL A 53 27.52 3.46 -10.52
CA VAL A 53 28.02 4.13 -9.31
C VAL A 53 26.92 4.32 -8.28
N LEU A 54 25.73 4.79 -8.68
CA LEU A 54 24.67 5.17 -7.73
C LEU A 54 24.17 3.99 -6.88
N PRO A 55 23.92 2.78 -7.42
CA PRO A 55 23.45 1.65 -6.61
C PRO A 55 24.43 1.20 -5.53
N LYS A 56 25.72 1.57 -5.63
CA LYS A 56 26.75 1.24 -4.64
C LYS A 56 26.72 2.15 -3.40
N VAL A 57 26.19 3.37 -3.55
CA VAL A 57 26.22 4.42 -2.51
C VAL A 57 24.82 4.91 -2.10
N ILE A 58 23.81 4.63 -2.92
CA ILE A 58 22.41 4.96 -2.71
C ILE A 58 21.59 3.67 -2.80
N LYS A 59 20.91 3.32 -1.71
CA LYS A 59 19.85 2.31 -1.70
C LYS A 59 18.57 2.98 -2.19
N PHE A 60 17.74 2.25 -2.91
CA PHE A 60 16.47 2.77 -3.40
C PHE A 60 15.39 1.70 -3.33
N GLY A 61 14.15 2.15 -3.36
CA GLY A 61 13.00 1.25 -3.38
C GLY A 61 11.71 2.01 -3.63
N VAL A 62 10.62 1.25 -3.56
CA VAL A 62 9.27 1.77 -3.74
C VAL A 62 8.45 1.50 -2.49
N LEU A 63 7.50 2.38 -2.21
CA LEU A 63 6.44 2.24 -1.22
C LEU A 63 5.10 2.40 -1.93
N THR A 64 4.12 1.61 -1.49
CA THR A 64 2.74 1.60 -2.00
C THR A 64 1.77 1.66 -0.82
N ASP A 65 0.48 1.71 -1.10
CA ASP A 65 -0.61 1.74 -0.12
C ASP A 65 -0.58 0.56 0.88
N ASP A 66 -0.02 -0.58 0.49
CA ASP A 66 0.16 -1.75 1.36
C ASP A 66 1.49 -1.75 2.15
N THR A 67 1.85 -0.62 2.78
CA THR A 67 3.16 -0.44 3.45
C THR A 67 3.45 -1.50 4.54
N LEU A 68 2.43 -1.96 5.29
CA LEU A 68 2.61 -3.04 6.29
C LEU A 68 2.95 -4.39 5.65
N LEU A 69 2.35 -4.71 4.51
CA LEU A 69 2.64 -5.93 3.76
C LEU A 69 4.05 -5.86 3.17
N MET A 70 4.43 -4.70 2.64
CA MET A 70 5.79 -4.46 2.14
C MET A 70 6.83 -4.60 3.26
N LEU A 71 6.56 -4.05 4.45
CA LEU A 71 7.42 -4.19 5.62
C LEU A 71 7.59 -5.66 6.03
N LYS A 72 6.49 -6.42 6.08
CA LYS A 72 6.52 -7.87 6.34
C LYS A 72 7.42 -8.59 5.33
N ASN A 73 7.24 -8.29 4.05
CA ASN A 73 8.00 -8.93 2.97
C ASN A 73 9.49 -8.57 3.05
N ALA A 74 9.83 -7.30 3.30
CA ALA A 74 11.21 -6.83 3.43
C ALA A 74 11.93 -7.55 4.58
N ILE A 75 11.29 -7.67 5.75
CA ILE A 75 11.87 -8.34 6.92
C ILE A 75 11.90 -9.87 6.75
N SER A 76 10.99 -10.42 5.94
CA SER A 76 11.00 -11.86 5.62
C SER A 76 12.10 -12.25 4.63
N GLN A 77 12.66 -11.32 3.85
CA GLN A 77 13.78 -11.63 2.97
C GLN A 77 14.99 -12.03 3.81
N LYS A 78 15.66 -13.13 3.44
CA LYS A 78 16.87 -13.60 4.12
C LYS A 78 17.99 -12.60 3.83
N ASP A 79 18.30 -11.74 4.79
CA ASP A 79 19.63 -11.16 4.86
C ASP A 79 20.60 -12.33 5.06
N GLN A 80 21.67 -12.35 4.26
CA GLN A 80 22.78 -13.25 4.54
C GLN A 80 23.22 -13.05 6.00
N PRO A 81 23.53 -14.13 6.73
CA PRO A 81 23.93 -14.00 8.13
C PRO A 81 25.09 -13.02 8.20
N VAL A 82 24.94 -11.97 9.00
CA VAL A 82 26.01 -11.03 9.31
C VAL A 82 27.18 -11.89 9.79
N GLU A 83 28.23 -11.99 8.95
CA GLU A 83 29.32 -12.96 9.11
C GLU A 83 30.09 -12.76 10.43
N TYR A 84 29.87 -11.61 11.07
CA TYR A 84 30.49 -11.15 12.32
C TYR A 84 29.61 -11.28 13.57
N CYS A 85 28.36 -11.75 13.47
CA CYS A 85 27.53 -11.96 14.66
C CYS A 85 27.89 -13.28 15.35
N ASN A 86 28.17 -13.23 16.66
CA ASN A 86 28.29 -14.44 17.47
C ASN A 86 26.97 -15.25 17.43
N ILE A 87 27.06 -16.55 17.69
CA ILE A 87 25.92 -17.49 17.56
C ILE A 87 24.73 -17.06 18.42
N GLN A 88 24.99 -16.52 19.62
CA GLN A 88 23.95 -16.06 20.53
C GLN A 88 23.17 -14.86 19.95
N MET A 89 23.86 -13.80 19.50
CA MET A 89 23.21 -12.64 18.87
C MET A 89 22.48 -13.04 17.61
N ARG A 90 23.05 -13.93 16.79
CA ARG A 90 22.36 -14.46 15.60
C ARG A 90 21.02 -15.09 15.96
N ASN A 91 20.99 -15.93 16.99
CA ASN A 91 19.78 -16.61 17.44
C ASN A 91 18.77 -15.61 18.03
N GLU A 92 19.22 -14.63 18.80
CA GLU A 92 18.37 -13.56 19.35
C GLU A 92 17.74 -12.71 18.24
N ILE A 93 18.53 -12.29 17.24
CA ILE A 93 18.05 -11.54 16.06
C ILE A 93 17.03 -12.38 15.28
N GLN A 94 17.32 -13.67 15.06
CA GLN A 94 16.41 -14.57 14.37
C GLN A 94 15.09 -14.74 15.14
N MET A 95 15.15 -14.93 16.46
CA MET A 95 13.97 -15.04 17.31
C MET A 95 13.14 -13.75 17.30
N ASN A 96 13.79 -12.59 17.42
CA ASN A 96 13.12 -11.29 17.38
C ASN A 96 12.48 -11.01 16.02
N ARG A 97 13.14 -11.39 14.92
CA ARG A 97 12.55 -11.33 13.56
C ARG A 97 11.29 -12.19 13.48
N GLN A 98 11.31 -13.42 13.98
CA GLN A 98 10.12 -14.29 13.99
C GLN A 98 8.98 -13.71 14.80
N LYS A 99 9.26 -13.16 15.99
CA LYS A 99 8.26 -12.47 16.82
C LYS A 99 7.68 -11.26 16.07
N PHE A 100 8.53 -10.42 15.48
CA PHE A 100 8.08 -9.25 14.71
C PHE A 100 7.20 -9.64 13.52
N LEU A 101 7.58 -10.67 12.76
CA LEU A 101 6.79 -11.19 11.64
C LEU A 101 5.42 -11.69 12.11
N SER A 102 5.37 -12.42 13.24
CA SER A 102 4.11 -12.89 13.83
C SER A 102 3.20 -11.72 14.24
N VAL A 103 3.74 -10.73 14.94
CA VAL A 103 2.97 -9.54 15.36
C VAL A 103 2.48 -8.77 14.14
N THR A 104 3.35 -8.52 13.15
CA THR A 104 2.97 -7.82 11.92
C THR A 104 1.88 -8.57 11.16
N GLN A 105 1.99 -9.90 11.05
CA GLN A 105 0.98 -10.73 10.40
C GLN A 105 -0.35 -10.72 11.15
N GLN A 106 -0.33 -10.66 12.48
CA GLN A 106 -1.54 -10.46 13.30
C GLN A 106 -2.12 -9.07 13.10
N THR A 107 -1.30 -8.01 13.12
CA THR A 107 -1.76 -6.63 12.88
C THR A 107 -2.38 -6.49 11.51
N ILE A 108 -1.76 -7.05 10.46
CA ILE A 108 -2.33 -7.10 9.10
C ILE A 108 -3.70 -7.78 9.13
N GLN A 109 -3.82 -8.95 9.78
CA GLN A 109 -5.11 -9.63 9.92
C GLN A 109 -6.13 -8.84 10.76
N GLN A 110 -5.70 -8.04 11.74
CA GLN A 110 -6.60 -7.19 12.53
C GLN A 110 -7.05 -5.97 11.72
N THR A 111 -6.14 -5.33 10.97
CA THR A 111 -6.44 -4.18 10.11
C THR A 111 -7.21 -4.58 8.86
N GLU A 112 -6.97 -5.76 8.28
CA GLU A 112 -7.72 -6.28 7.13
C GLU A 112 -8.98 -7.05 7.55
N GLY A 113 -8.97 -7.65 8.75
CA GLY A 113 -9.99 -8.59 9.22
C GLY A 113 -10.99 -8.04 10.25
N GLU A 114 -10.88 -6.79 10.70
CA GLU A 114 -11.95 -6.15 11.50
C GLU A 114 -12.79 -5.12 10.72
N TYR A 115 -12.39 -4.73 9.51
CA TYR A 115 -13.27 -3.96 8.65
C TYR A 115 -13.97 -4.89 7.68
N ILE A 116 -15.26 -5.09 7.89
CA ILE A 116 -16.16 -5.47 6.80
C ILE A 116 -15.98 -4.43 5.69
N LYS A 117 -15.14 -4.73 4.71
CA LYS A 117 -14.84 -3.80 3.62
C LYS A 117 -16.02 -3.81 2.66
N LEU A 118 -16.95 -2.89 2.87
CA LEU A 118 -18.09 -2.64 1.99
C LEU A 118 -17.56 -2.05 0.68
N LYS A 119 -17.29 -2.92 -0.30
CA LYS A 119 -16.85 -2.49 -1.63
C LYS A 119 -17.98 -1.75 -2.34
N MET A 120 -17.70 -0.56 -2.85
CA MET A 120 -18.60 0.16 -3.75
C MET A 120 -18.56 -0.47 -5.15
N PRO A 121 -19.68 -0.49 -5.88
CA PRO A 121 -19.71 -0.99 -7.25
C PRO A 121 -18.99 0.01 -8.17
N THR A 122 -18.24 -0.50 -9.16
CA THR A 122 -17.49 0.31 -10.14
C THR A 122 -18.37 0.88 -11.26
N ILE A 123 -19.67 1.06 -10.99
CA ILE A 123 -20.65 1.54 -11.96
C ILE A 123 -20.66 3.07 -12.01
N ASN A 124 -20.92 3.62 -13.20
CA ASN A 124 -21.00 5.07 -13.36
C ASN A 124 -22.36 5.58 -12.84
N LEU A 125 -22.35 6.28 -11.71
CA LEU A 125 -23.52 6.90 -11.10
C LEU A 125 -23.70 8.38 -11.52
N HIS A 126 -23.04 8.82 -12.58
CA HIS A 126 -23.12 10.20 -13.05
C HIS A 126 -24.40 10.41 -13.90
N GLY A 127 -25.45 10.96 -13.29
CA GLY A 127 -26.72 11.24 -13.96
C GLY A 127 -27.86 11.54 -12.99
N GLU A 128 -29.03 11.87 -13.53
CA GLU A 128 -30.24 12.06 -12.72
C GLU A 128 -30.76 10.70 -12.21
N VAL A 129 -31.11 10.63 -10.93
CA VAL A 129 -31.52 9.38 -10.24
C VAL A 129 -32.70 8.69 -10.93
N THR A 130 -33.64 9.48 -11.46
CA THR A 130 -34.82 8.97 -12.19
C THR A 130 -34.43 8.26 -13.49
N VAL A 131 -33.37 8.69 -14.16
CA VAL A 131 -32.84 8.06 -15.37
C VAL A 131 -32.02 6.82 -15.00
N LEU A 132 -31.15 6.94 -14.00
CA LEU A 132 -30.32 5.81 -13.53
C LEU A 132 -31.15 4.63 -13.01
N ALA A 133 -32.29 4.90 -12.36
CA ALA A 133 -33.21 3.87 -11.90
C ALA A 133 -33.93 3.12 -13.03
N THR A 134 -33.89 3.64 -14.27
CA THR A 134 -34.40 2.94 -15.45
C THR A 134 -33.36 2.08 -16.15
N VAL A 135 -32.08 2.19 -15.76
CA VAL A 135 -30.97 1.41 -16.32
C VAL A 135 -30.87 0.09 -15.55
N PRO A 136 -31.23 -1.06 -16.14
CA PRO A 136 -31.26 -2.34 -15.43
C PRO A 136 -29.91 -2.74 -14.87
N GLU A 137 -28.82 -2.49 -15.61
CA GLU A 137 -27.44 -2.78 -15.19
C GLU A 137 -27.05 -2.02 -13.90
N VAL A 138 -27.47 -0.76 -13.76
CA VAL A 138 -27.21 0.05 -12.56
C VAL A 138 -28.00 -0.48 -11.38
N VAL A 139 -29.27 -0.82 -11.59
CA VAL A 139 -30.14 -1.35 -10.54
C VAL A 139 -29.66 -2.71 -10.05
N GLU A 140 -29.33 -3.63 -10.96
CA GLU A 140 -28.82 -4.97 -10.62
C GLU A 140 -27.48 -4.91 -9.89
N ALA A 141 -26.57 -4.03 -10.33
CA ALA A 141 -25.28 -3.85 -9.67
C ALA A 141 -25.43 -3.28 -8.25
N LEU A 142 -26.36 -2.35 -8.04
CA LEU A 142 -26.68 -1.81 -6.71
C LEU A 142 -27.36 -2.85 -5.82
N GLU A 143 -28.29 -3.63 -6.35
CA GLU A 143 -28.96 -4.70 -5.61
C GLU A 143 -27.97 -5.79 -5.20
N SER A 144 -27.09 -6.23 -6.11
CA SER A 144 -26.01 -7.18 -5.82
C SER A 144 -25.05 -6.64 -4.76
N CYS A 145 -24.71 -5.35 -4.83
CA CYS A 145 -23.88 -4.67 -3.84
C CYS A 145 -24.56 -4.66 -2.47
N ALA A 146 -25.83 -4.28 -2.40
CA ALA A 146 -26.62 -4.22 -1.17
C ALA A 146 -26.76 -5.62 -0.53
N MET A 147 -27.01 -6.66 -1.32
CA MET A 147 -27.07 -8.05 -0.87
C MET A 147 -25.72 -8.52 -0.31
N THR A 148 -24.63 -8.14 -0.98
CA THR A 148 -23.26 -8.45 -0.52
C THR A 148 -22.99 -7.77 0.82
N TRP A 149 -23.33 -6.49 0.96
CA TRP A 149 -23.18 -5.74 2.21
C TRP A 149 -24.02 -6.35 3.33
N GLN A 150 -25.29 -6.67 3.04
CA GLN A 150 -26.18 -7.31 4.01
C GLN A 150 -25.61 -8.62 4.54
N LYS A 151 -25.13 -9.49 3.65
CA LYS A 151 -24.49 -10.75 4.04
C LYS A 151 -23.29 -10.54 4.95
N LEU A 152 -22.40 -9.61 4.57
CA LEU A 152 -21.19 -9.33 5.35
C LEU A 152 -21.52 -8.76 6.74
N ILE A 153 -22.49 -7.84 6.83
CA ILE A 153 -22.97 -7.27 8.08
C ILE A 153 -23.58 -8.37 8.98
N SER A 154 -24.42 -9.24 8.42
CA SER A 154 -25.02 -10.35 9.16
C SER A 154 -23.97 -11.32 9.69
N THR A 155 -22.99 -11.71 8.88
CA THR A 155 -21.90 -12.62 9.32
C THR A 155 -21.08 -12.01 10.45
N ALA A 156 -20.70 -10.74 10.35
CA ALA A 156 -19.94 -10.08 11.41
C ALA A 156 -20.75 -9.92 12.70
N LEU A 157 -22.05 -9.65 12.60
CA LEU A 157 -22.95 -9.57 13.75
C LEU A 157 -23.02 -10.92 14.49
N GLU A 158 -23.12 -12.03 13.76
CA GLU A 158 -23.10 -13.38 14.33
C GLU A 158 -21.77 -13.71 15.02
N GLU A 159 -20.64 -13.31 14.43
CA GLU A 159 -19.31 -13.51 15.02
C GLU A 159 -19.11 -12.67 16.30
N GLN A 160 -19.63 -11.45 16.34
CA GLN A 160 -19.63 -10.60 17.54
C GLN A 160 -20.48 -11.21 18.67
N LEU A 161 -21.67 -11.71 18.36
CA LEU A 161 -22.56 -12.40 19.31
C LEU A 161 -21.91 -13.66 19.93
N LYS A 162 -21.10 -14.39 19.17
CA LYS A 162 -20.37 -15.56 19.68
C LYS A 162 -19.23 -15.20 20.65
N LYS A 163 -18.64 -14.00 20.52
CA LYS A 163 -17.55 -13.53 21.39
C LYS A 163 -18.03 -12.99 22.74
N PHE A 164 -19.30 -12.57 22.83
CA PHE A 164 -19.94 -12.11 24.07
C PHE A 164 -21.27 -12.87 24.31
N PRO A 165 -21.23 -14.14 24.74
CA PRO A 165 -22.44 -14.83 25.15
C PRO A 165 -22.97 -14.18 26.44
N GLN A 166 -24.26 -13.82 26.43
CA GLN A 166 -24.99 -13.31 27.61
C GLN A 166 -25.00 -14.32 28.77
#